data_AF-A0A7C1U9X5-F1
#
_entry.id   AF-A0A7C1U9X5-F1
#
_cell.length_a   1.000
_cell.length_b   1.000
_cell.length_c   1.000
_cell.angle_alpha   90.00
_cell.angle_beta   90.00
_cell.angle_gamma   90.00
#
_symmetry.space_group_name_H-M   'P 1'
#
loop_
_entity.id
_entity.type
_entity.pdbx_description
1 polymer ?
#
loop_
_entity_poly.entity_id
_entity_poly.type
_entity_poly.pdbx_seq_one_letter_code
_entity_poly.pdbx_strand_id
1 'polypeptide(L)'
;MEDGSFSRWHVQGNVLENHVRSRRRDGLVRIDAPNMSPESAMVGEPVDFAPVVTQTAEAAFENVLLYAGAIRPKRDSHDKRIVREVRTGRTTFGNGIISSQTDVGGWPKLLSAQPQQDIDADGMPDEWERRFSPKGDLSLQSSSDLDGDGYTNVEEYLNQTNPTKND
;
A
#
# COMPACT_ATOMS: atom_id res chain seq x y z
N MET A 1 -13.35 3.53 32.80
CA MET A 1 -13.61 2.09 33.02
C MET A 1 -13.96 1.54 31.66
N GLU A 2 -13.03 0.81 31.02
CA GLU A 2 -13.40 -0.03 29.87
C GLU A 2 -14.46 -1.00 30.38
N ASP A 3 -15.63 -1.03 29.74
CA ASP A 3 -16.77 -1.86 30.15
C ASP A 3 -16.55 -3.35 29.86
N GLY A 4 -15.34 -3.74 29.44
CA GLY A 4 -14.98 -5.12 29.13
C GLY A 4 -15.76 -5.69 27.94
N SER A 5 -16.41 -4.85 27.13
CA SER A 5 -17.10 -5.32 25.93
C SER A 5 -16.08 -5.58 24.81
N PHE A 6 -15.93 -6.85 24.43
CA PHE A 6 -15.18 -7.20 23.24
C PHE A 6 -15.91 -6.70 21.98
N SER A 7 -15.13 -6.37 20.93
CA SER A 7 -15.68 -6.13 19.60
C SER A 7 -16.58 -7.30 19.18
N ARG A 8 -17.71 -6.98 18.53
CA ARG A 8 -18.67 -7.97 18.02
C ARG A 8 -18.36 -8.28 16.55
N TRP A 9 -18.43 -9.55 16.18
CA TRP A 9 -18.00 -10.07 14.89
C TRP A 9 -19.10 -10.86 14.22
N HIS A 10 -19.30 -10.63 12.92
CA HIS A 10 -20.04 -11.53 12.06
C HIS A 10 -19.03 -12.37 11.26
N VAL A 11 -19.21 -13.69 11.21
CA VAL A 11 -18.28 -14.61 10.54
C VAL A 11 -19.08 -15.57 9.66
N GLN A 12 -18.99 -15.39 8.35
CA GLN A 12 -19.64 -16.25 7.35
C GLN A 12 -18.69 -16.45 6.15
N GLY A 13 -18.70 -17.63 5.54
CA GLY A 13 -17.96 -17.89 4.28
C GLY A 13 -16.44 -18.06 4.38
N ASN A 14 -15.86 -17.99 5.57
CA ASN A 14 -14.42 -18.17 5.77
C ASN A 14 -13.98 -19.63 5.59
N VAL A 15 -12.89 -19.85 4.85
CA VAL A 15 -12.31 -21.16 4.54
C VAL A 15 -10.89 -21.22 5.09
N LEU A 16 -10.53 -22.33 5.73
CA LEU A 16 -9.15 -22.62 6.15
C LEU A 16 -8.58 -23.69 5.20
N GLU A 17 -7.58 -23.31 4.40
CA GLU A 17 -7.12 -24.11 3.25
C GLU A 17 -6.34 -25.39 3.63
N ASN A 18 -5.82 -25.48 4.86
CA ASN A 18 -4.97 -26.61 5.27
C ASN A 18 -5.66 -27.51 6.31
N HIS A 19 -5.89 -28.78 5.92
CA HIS A 19 -6.44 -29.83 6.77
C HIS A 19 -5.44 -30.30 7.84
N VAL A 20 -5.75 -30.05 9.12
CA VAL A 20 -5.55 -31.07 10.16
C VAL A 20 -6.93 -31.57 10.53
N ARG A 21 -7.21 -32.85 10.21
CA ARG A 21 -8.33 -33.56 10.79
C ARG A 21 -8.20 -33.49 12.32
N SER A 22 -9.27 -33.05 12.99
CA SER A 22 -9.36 -32.69 14.42
C SER A 22 -8.94 -31.23 14.68
N ARG A 23 -9.83 -30.32 15.09
CA ARG A 23 -11.01 -30.46 15.93
C ARG A 23 -12.13 -29.56 15.41
N ARG A 24 -13.29 -30.15 15.11
CA ARG A 24 -14.58 -29.43 15.08
C ARG A 24 -15.00 -28.98 16.49
N ARG A 25 -14.14 -28.29 17.24
CA ARG A 25 -14.49 -27.78 18.58
C ARG A 25 -13.96 -26.40 18.94
N ASP A 26 -13.06 -25.80 18.17
CA ASP A 26 -12.63 -24.43 18.42
C ASP A 26 -12.89 -23.63 17.14
N GLY A 27 -13.90 -22.76 17.18
CA GLY A 27 -14.35 -21.97 16.03
C GLY A 27 -13.25 -21.05 15.47
N LEU A 28 -13.53 -20.44 14.31
CA LEU A 28 -12.70 -19.38 13.72
C LEU A 28 -12.49 -18.18 14.66
N VAL A 29 -13.32 -18.06 15.69
CA VAL A 29 -13.26 -17.04 16.73
C VAL A 29 -12.81 -17.68 18.04
N ARG A 30 -11.72 -17.15 18.60
CA ARG A 30 -11.23 -17.44 19.94
C ARG A 30 -11.16 -16.13 20.72
N ILE A 31 -11.64 -16.16 21.96
CA ILE A 31 -11.50 -15.05 22.90
C ILE A 31 -10.54 -15.50 23.98
N ASP A 32 -9.46 -14.74 24.17
CA ASP A 32 -8.50 -14.97 25.26
C ASP A 32 -8.97 -14.26 26.54
N ALA A 33 -10.09 -14.73 27.09
CA ALA A 33 -10.68 -14.22 28.32
C ALA A 33 -11.27 -15.36 29.16
N PRO A 34 -10.91 -15.49 30.45
CA PRO A 34 -11.23 -16.66 31.26
C PRO A 34 -12.73 -16.89 31.53
N ASN A 35 -13.58 -15.88 31.34
CA ASN A 35 -15.01 -15.94 31.67
C ASN A 35 -15.95 -15.57 30.49
N MET A 36 -15.46 -15.61 29.24
CA MET A 36 -16.27 -15.26 28.07
C MET A 36 -16.15 -16.33 26.99
N SER A 37 -17.26 -16.59 26.30
CA SER A 37 -17.31 -17.55 25.20
C SER A 37 -17.31 -16.81 23.86
N PRO A 38 -16.80 -17.41 22.76
CA PRO A 38 -16.85 -16.82 21.42
C PRO A 38 -18.25 -16.33 21.03
N GLU A 39 -19.30 -17.06 21.44
CA GLU A 39 -20.70 -16.70 21.18
C GLU A 39 -21.08 -15.32 21.72
N SER A 40 -20.47 -14.88 22.82
CA SER A 40 -20.72 -13.54 23.40
C SER A 40 -20.20 -12.39 22.52
N ALA A 41 -19.26 -12.67 21.61
CA ALA A 41 -18.71 -11.71 20.65
C ALA A 41 -19.24 -11.95 19.23
N MET A 42 -20.18 -12.88 19.01
CA MET A 42 -20.75 -13.17 17.70
C MET A 42 -22.07 -12.42 17.49
N VAL A 43 -22.28 -11.87 16.30
CA VAL A 43 -23.59 -11.35 15.86
C VAL A 43 -24.14 -12.19 14.71
N GLY A 44 -25.46 -12.44 14.75
CA GLY A 44 -26.16 -13.30 13.78
C GLY A 44 -26.20 -12.73 12.37
N GLU A 45 -26.15 -11.40 12.24
CA GLU A 45 -26.19 -10.68 10.97
C GLU A 45 -24.93 -9.81 10.81
N PRO A 46 -24.51 -9.52 9.56
CA PRO A 46 -23.45 -8.57 9.29
C PRO A 46 -23.75 -7.20 9.92
N VAL A 47 -22.72 -6.57 10.50
CA VAL A 47 -22.83 -5.19 10.95
C VAL A 47 -22.91 -4.30 9.71
N ASP A 48 -23.84 -3.34 9.69
CA ASP A 48 -23.94 -2.37 8.59
C ASP A 48 -22.63 -1.58 8.46
N PHE A 49 -22.08 -1.55 7.25
CA PHE A 49 -20.90 -0.77 6.89
C PHE A 49 -21.15 -0.02 5.58
N ALA A 50 -20.40 1.05 5.36
CA ALA A 50 -20.50 1.80 4.11
C ALA A 50 -20.20 0.87 2.92
N PRO A 51 -20.91 1.00 1.78
CA PRO A 51 -20.68 0.13 0.63
C PRO A 51 -19.22 0.23 0.18
N VAL A 52 -18.57 -0.92 -0.01
CA VAL A 52 -17.19 -1.01 -0.50
C VAL A 52 -17.18 -1.57 -1.92
N VAL A 53 -16.26 -1.07 -2.74
CA VAL A 53 -16.01 -1.65 -4.05
C VAL A 53 -15.15 -2.89 -3.85
N THR A 54 -15.67 -4.05 -4.26
CA THR A 54 -14.96 -5.32 -4.18
C THR A 54 -14.45 -5.74 -5.55
N GLN A 55 -13.42 -6.59 -5.56
CA GLN A 55 -12.85 -7.19 -6.75
C GLN A 55 -12.84 -8.71 -6.57
N THR A 56 -12.82 -9.47 -7.67
CA THR A 56 -12.55 -10.90 -7.59
C THR A 56 -11.12 -11.14 -7.10
N ALA A 57 -10.83 -12.33 -6.57
CA ALA A 57 -9.49 -12.66 -6.11
C ALA A 57 -8.44 -12.52 -7.23
N GLU A 58 -8.80 -12.90 -8.46
CA GLU A 58 -7.93 -12.82 -9.63
C GLU A 58 -7.65 -11.37 -10.04
N ALA A 59 -8.69 -10.52 -10.04
CA ALA A 59 -8.54 -9.10 -10.35
C ALA A 59 -7.71 -8.38 -9.28
N ALA A 60 -7.98 -8.67 -8.00
CA ALA A 60 -7.20 -8.13 -6.89
C ALA A 60 -5.72 -8.56 -6.98
N PHE A 61 -5.46 -9.83 -7.29
CA PHE A 61 -4.11 -10.36 -7.47
C PHE A 61 -3.33 -9.60 -8.55
N GLU A 62 -3.92 -9.43 -9.74
CA GLU A 62 -3.26 -8.68 -10.82
C GLU A 62 -3.05 -7.20 -10.47
N ASN A 63 -4.03 -6.56 -9.85
CA ASN A 63 -3.91 -5.17 -9.41
C ASN A 63 -2.79 -4.97 -8.39
N VAL A 64 -2.69 -5.86 -7.39
CA VAL A 64 -1.59 -5.82 -6.42
C VAL A 64 -0.25 -5.99 -7.13
N LEU A 65 -0.13 -6.96 -8.04
CA LEU A 65 1.11 -7.15 -8.79
C LEU A 65 1.49 -5.96 -9.66
N LEU A 66 0.52 -5.18 -10.15
CA LEU A 66 0.78 -3.99 -10.96
C LEU A 66 1.14 -2.76 -10.11
N TYR A 67 0.40 -2.52 -9.04
CA TYR A 67 0.39 -1.22 -8.37
C TYR A 67 1.01 -1.20 -6.97
N ALA A 68 1.31 -2.35 -6.37
CA ALA A 68 1.90 -2.38 -5.03
C ALA A 68 3.35 -1.87 -5.00
N GLY A 69 3.68 -1.14 -3.93
CA GLY A 69 5.02 -0.69 -3.60
C GLY A 69 5.48 0.59 -4.31
N ALA A 70 6.77 0.89 -4.20
CA ALA A 70 7.40 2.03 -4.85
C ALA A 70 7.62 1.76 -6.35
N ILE A 71 6.61 2.08 -7.18
CA ILE A 71 6.62 1.75 -8.61
C ILE A 71 7.07 2.89 -9.53
N ARG A 72 7.08 4.13 -9.02
CA ARG A 72 7.48 5.32 -9.78
C ARG A 72 8.95 5.67 -9.53
N PRO A 73 9.68 6.15 -10.56
CA PRO A 73 9.34 6.13 -11.98
C PRO A 73 9.42 4.71 -12.58
N LYS A 74 10.15 3.80 -11.90
CA LYS A 74 10.28 2.39 -12.28
C LYS A 74 10.67 1.59 -11.05
N ARG A 75 10.03 0.43 -10.86
CA ARG A 75 10.47 -0.62 -9.92
C ARG A 75 11.96 -0.91 -10.05
N ASP A 76 12.62 -1.20 -8.94
CA ASP A 76 14.04 -1.55 -8.94
C ASP A 76 14.27 -3.00 -9.44
N SER A 77 15.43 -3.60 -9.17
CA SER A 77 15.67 -5.01 -9.50
C SER A 77 14.98 -5.99 -8.54
N HIS A 78 14.86 -5.63 -7.27
CA HIS A 78 14.27 -6.45 -6.21
C HIS A 78 12.75 -6.51 -6.32
N ASP A 79 12.09 -5.36 -6.52
CA ASP A 79 10.64 -5.28 -6.71
C ASP A 79 10.21 -6.12 -7.91
N LYS A 80 10.93 -6.01 -9.03
CA LYS A 80 10.68 -6.82 -10.23
C LYS A 80 10.83 -8.31 -9.94
N ARG A 81 11.86 -8.67 -9.17
CA ARG A 81 12.09 -10.06 -8.75
C ARG A 81 10.91 -10.55 -7.92
N ILE A 82 10.52 -9.83 -6.88
CA ILE A 82 9.43 -10.21 -5.96
C ILE A 82 8.12 -10.37 -6.72
N VAL A 83 7.75 -9.39 -7.56
CA VAL A 83 6.53 -9.44 -8.38
C VAL A 83 6.52 -10.66 -9.29
N ARG A 84 7.65 -10.99 -9.93
CA ARG A 84 7.75 -12.20 -10.76
C ARG A 84 7.66 -13.47 -9.91
N GLU A 85 8.30 -13.53 -8.74
CA GLU A 85 8.25 -14.70 -7.85
C GLU A 85 6.82 -14.94 -7.34
N VAL A 86 6.10 -13.89 -6.92
CA VAL A 86 4.68 -13.97 -6.54
C VAL A 86 3.81 -14.42 -7.71
N ARG A 87 4.02 -13.85 -8.90
CA ARG A 87 3.27 -14.22 -10.11
C ARG A 87 3.47 -15.68 -10.52
N THR A 88 4.68 -16.21 -10.34
CA THR A 88 5.06 -17.54 -10.86
C THR A 88 5.01 -18.63 -9.80
N GLY A 89 4.96 -18.27 -8.52
CA GLY A 89 5.14 -19.19 -7.40
C GLY A 89 6.53 -19.84 -7.35
N ARG A 90 7.52 -19.29 -8.07
CA ARG A 90 8.88 -19.84 -8.19
C ARG A 90 9.89 -18.87 -7.63
N THR A 91 10.81 -19.36 -6.82
CA THR A 91 11.90 -18.59 -6.22
C THR A 91 13.05 -18.45 -7.22
N THR A 92 13.70 -17.29 -7.26
CA THR A 92 14.93 -17.10 -8.06
C THR A 92 16.13 -17.68 -7.35
N PHE A 93 16.16 -17.53 -6.03
CA PHE A 93 17.31 -17.82 -5.19
C PHE A 93 16.92 -18.86 -4.15
N GLY A 94 17.67 -19.96 -4.14
CA GLY A 94 17.48 -21.07 -3.20
C GLY A 94 16.02 -21.52 -3.11
N ASN A 95 15.57 -21.77 -1.88
CA ASN A 95 14.20 -22.15 -1.55
C ASN A 95 13.30 -20.95 -1.18
N GLY A 96 13.73 -19.72 -1.46
CA GLY A 96 12.99 -18.49 -1.13
C GLY A 96 13.17 -17.99 0.31
N ILE A 97 13.90 -18.69 1.16
CA ILE A 97 14.26 -18.21 2.50
C ILE A 97 15.54 -17.40 2.38
N ILE A 98 15.45 -16.09 2.66
CA ILE A 98 16.59 -15.17 2.64
C ILE A 98 17.19 -15.11 4.04
N SER A 99 18.45 -15.54 4.19
CA SER A 99 19.20 -15.46 5.46
C SER A 99 20.19 -14.30 5.47
N SER A 100 20.56 -13.80 4.31
CA SER A 100 21.41 -12.62 4.10
C SER A 100 20.96 -11.86 2.86
N GLN A 101 21.16 -10.54 2.85
CA GLN A 101 20.96 -9.70 1.67
C GLN A 101 21.78 -10.19 0.46
N THR A 102 22.95 -10.79 0.71
CA THR A 102 23.80 -11.34 -0.35
C THR A 102 23.19 -12.54 -1.06
N ASP A 103 22.27 -13.26 -0.42
CA ASP A 103 21.59 -14.42 -1.01
C ASP A 103 20.74 -14.03 -2.23
N VAL A 104 20.40 -12.74 -2.34
CA VAL A 104 19.55 -12.19 -3.39
C VAL A 104 20.23 -11.07 -4.21
N GLY A 105 21.56 -10.99 -4.13
CA GLY A 105 22.36 -10.03 -4.91
C GLY A 105 22.82 -8.78 -4.14
N GLY A 106 22.48 -8.66 -2.86
CA GLY A 106 22.86 -7.52 -2.01
C GLY A 106 22.00 -6.28 -2.23
N TRP A 107 22.45 -5.15 -1.71
CA TRP A 107 21.74 -3.88 -1.89
C TRP A 107 21.79 -3.42 -3.35
N PRO A 108 20.67 -2.91 -3.90
CA PRO A 108 20.67 -2.40 -5.25
C PRO A 108 21.61 -1.20 -5.33
N LYS A 109 22.42 -1.13 -6.39
CA LYS A 109 23.17 0.08 -6.68
C LYS A 109 22.20 1.15 -7.18
N LEU A 110 21.92 2.13 -6.34
CA LEU A 110 21.08 3.27 -6.71
C LEU A 110 21.87 4.15 -7.69
N LEU A 111 21.36 4.24 -8.92
CA LEU A 111 21.89 5.15 -9.93
C LEU A 111 21.13 6.47 -9.79
N SER A 112 21.84 7.52 -9.40
CA SER A 112 21.28 8.88 -9.42
C SER A 112 21.53 9.51 -10.78
N ALA A 113 20.52 10.17 -11.33
CA ALA A 113 20.72 11.14 -12.39
C ALA A 113 21.31 12.44 -11.80
N GLN A 114 21.77 13.33 -12.68
CA GLN A 114 22.03 14.71 -12.28
C GLN A 114 20.71 15.33 -11.79
N PRO A 115 20.67 15.95 -10.60
CA PRO A 115 19.46 16.61 -10.13
C PRO A 115 19.08 17.74 -11.08
N GLN A 116 17.78 18.01 -11.21
CA GLN A 116 17.31 19.17 -11.94
C GLN A 116 17.70 20.44 -11.17
N GLN A 117 17.85 21.56 -11.88
CA GLN A 117 18.12 22.84 -11.26
C GLN A 117 16.90 23.31 -10.46
N ASP A 118 17.15 23.75 -9.24
CA ASP A 118 16.19 24.27 -8.27
C ASP A 118 16.91 25.44 -7.57
N ILE A 119 16.67 26.66 -8.08
CA ILE A 119 17.42 27.87 -7.67
C ILE A 119 16.98 28.38 -6.30
N ASP A 120 15.70 28.31 -5.98
CA ASP A 120 15.14 28.77 -4.72
C ASP A 120 15.13 27.68 -3.64
N ALA A 121 15.53 26.45 -4.00
CA ALA A 121 15.81 25.31 -3.13
C ALA A 121 14.59 24.84 -2.35
N ASP A 122 13.43 24.90 -2.98
CA ASP A 122 12.14 24.61 -2.36
C ASP A 122 11.64 23.18 -2.62
N GLY A 123 12.42 22.40 -3.40
CA GLY A 123 12.15 21.00 -3.73
C GLY A 123 11.45 20.81 -5.07
N MET A 124 11.13 21.89 -5.79
CA MET A 124 10.57 21.85 -7.13
C MET A 124 11.61 22.32 -8.17
N PRO A 125 11.74 21.64 -9.33
CA PRO A 125 12.64 22.10 -10.38
C PRO A 125 12.16 23.37 -11.08
N ASP A 126 13.11 24.24 -11.42
CA ASP A 126 12.89 25.49 -12.16
C ASP A 126 12.01 25.31 -13.42
N GLU A 127 12.23 24.23 -14.18
CA GLU A 127 11.50 23.97 -15.42
C GLU A 127 10.03 23.63 -15.15
N TRP A 128 9.77 22.92 -14.05
CA TRP A 128 8.44 22.52 -13.64
C TRP A 128 7.68 23.75 -13.11
N GLU A 129 8.32 24.55 -12.26
CA GLU A 129 7.72 25.78 -11.74
C GLU A 129 7.37 26.77 -12.85
N ARG A 130 8.29 27.05 -13.79
CA ARG A 130 8.00 27.98 -14.91
C ARG A 130 6.87 27.49 -15.80
N ARG A 131 6.58 26.18 -15.81
CA ARG A 131 5.49 25.59 -16.60
C ARG A 131 4.13 25.80 -15.93
N PHE A 132 4.06 25.72 -14.60
CA PHE A 132 2.80 25.77 -13.84
C PHE A 132 2.57 27.08 -13.09
N SER A 133 3.60 27.90 -12.91
CA SER A 133 3.49 29.25 -12.36
C SER A 133 2.66 30.12 -13.30
N PRO A 134 1.61 30.81 -12.79
CA PRO A 134 0.82 31.76 -13.57
C PRO A 134 1.65 32.90 -14.19
N LYS A 135 2.82 33.18 -13.63
CA LYS A 135 3.74 34.22 -14.10
C LYS A 135 4.88 33.68 -14.96
N GLY A 136 5.04 32.36 -15.05
CA GLY A 136 6.19 31.72 -15.70
C GLY A 136 7.52 31.97 -14.99
N ASP A 137 7.48 32.18 -13.67
CA ASP A 137 8.64 32.41 -12.80
C ASP A 137 8.78 31.32 -11.72
N LEU A 138 9.74 31.49 -10.82
CA LEU A 138 10.03 30.62 -9.67
C LEU A 138 9.36 31.15 -8.40
N SER A 139 8.16 31.74 -8.51
CA SER A 139 7.44 32.25 -7.34
C SER A 139 6.41 31.26 -6.81
N LEU A 140 6.32 30.08 -7.42
CA LEU A 140 5.37 29.05 -7.05
C LEU A 140 5.85 28.42 -5.73
N GLN A 141 5.05 28.53 -4.68
CA GLN A 141 5.45 28.01 -3.38
C GLN A 141 5.17 26.52 -3.29
N SER A 142 6.19 25.70 -3.00
CA SER A 142 6.09 24.24 -2.75
C SER A 142 4.94 23.84 -1.83
N SER A 143 4.74 24.60 -0.73
CA SER A 143 3.73 24.31 0.30
C SER A 143 2.32 24.80 -0.02
N SER A 144 2.13 25.52 -1.13
CA SER A 144 0.80 25.99 -1.54
C SER A 144 0.07 24.92 -2.35
N ASP A 145 -1.26 25.00 -2.33
CA ASP A 145 -2.18 24.17 -3.11
C ASP A 145 -2.89 25.12 -4.10
N LEU A 146 -2.50 25.03 -5.37
CA LEU A 146 -2.87 26.02 -6.38
C LEU A 146 -4.29 25.79 -6.94
N ASP A 147 -4.76 24.55 -7.00
CA ASP A 147 -6.10 24.20 -7.47
C ASP A 147 -7.09 23.86 -6.34
N GLY A 148 -6.61 23.70 -5.11
CA GLY A 148 -7.43 23.55 -3.91
C GLY A 148 -7.96 22.14 -3.71
N ASP A 149 -7.31 21.13 -4.27
CA ASP A 149 -7.72 19.73 -4.15
C ASP A 149 -7.16 19.00 -2.91
N GLY A 150 -6.27 19.66 -2.17
CA GLY A 150 -5.64 19.16 -0.95
C GLY A 150 -4.21 18.66 -1.13
N TYR A 151 -3.66 18.66 -2.35
CA TYR A 151 -2.24 18.38 -2.60
C TYR A 151 -1.42 19.67 -2.72
N THR A 152 -0.26 19.70 -2.07
CA THR A 152 0.69 20.81 -2.22
C THR A 152 1.42 20.70 -3.57
N ASN A 153 1.90 21.84 -4.10
CA ASN A 153 2.63 21.88 -5.37
C ASN A 153 3.85 20.94 -5.40
N VAL A 154 4.54 20.76 -4.27
CA VAL A 154 5.66 19.80 -4.19
C VAL A 154 5.17 18.35 -4.23
N GLU A 155 4.03 18.03 -3.63
CA GLU A 155 3.42 16.70 -3.74
C GLU A 155 2.94 16.44 -5.17
N GLU A 156 2.37 17.45 -5.82
CA GLU A 156 1.99 17.41 -7.23
C GLU A 156 3.19 17.12 -8.15
N TYR A 157 4.31 17.81 -7.94
CA TYR A 157 5.57 17.54 -8.64
C TYR A 157 6.04 16.09 -8.43
N LEU A 158 6.07 15.62 -7.18
CA LEU A 158 6.53 14.28 -6.83
C LEU A 158 5.62 13.16 -7.38
N ASN A 159 4.32 13.42 -7.44
CA ASN A 159 3.32 12.48 -7.96
C ASN A 159 3.14 12.55 -9.48
N GLN A 160 3.74 13.57 -10.12
CA GLN A 160 3.58 13.87 -11.55
C GLN A 160 2.13 14.18 -11.94
N THR A 161 1.39 14.80 -11.02
CA THR A 161 0.05 15.33 -11.19
C THR A 161 0.12 16.80 -11.64
N ASN A 162 -1.03 17.41 -11.92
CA ASN A 162 -1.09 18.75 -12.49
C ASN A 162 -1.61 19.75 -11.43
N PRO A 163 -0.77 20.65 -10.91
CA PRO A 163 -1.13 21.58 -9.83
C PRO A 163 -2.14 22.66 -10.23
N THR A 164 -2.68 22.61 -11.44
CA THR A 164 -3.65 23.58 -11.97
C THR A 164 -5.02 22.94 -12.22
N LYS A 165 -5.21 21.69 -11.81
CA LYS A 165 -6.40 20.89 -12.09
C LYS A 165 -6.70 19.97 -10.92
N ASN A 166 -7.85 20.19 -10.30
CA ASN A 166 -8.38 19.27 -9.31
C ASN A 166 -8.57 17.87 -9.91
N ASP A 167 -8.02 16.86 -9.22
CA ASP A 167 -8.08 15.45 -9.58
C ASP A 167 -9.34 14.70 -9.06
#